data_AF-A0A9Q4KWN3-F1
#
_entry.id   AF-A0A9Q4KWN3-F1
#
_cell.length_a   1.000
_cell.length_b   1.000
_cell.length_c   1.000
_cell.angle_alpha   90.00
_cell.angle_beta   90.00
_cell.angle_gamma   90.00
#
_symmetry.space_group_name_H-M   'P 1'
#
loop_
_entity.id
_entity.type
_entity.pdbx_description
1 polymer ?
#
loop_
_entity_poly.entity_id
_entity_poly.type
_entity_poly.pdbx_seq_one_letter_code
_entity_poly.pdbx_strand_id
1 'polypeptide(L)'
;WISGIPIIYYPHGLQSTATRFKSSLQENAKTHAIIEDVIEACHNGIVSWERPSVVQPILLQGKDDYIKTKERFDIIKEFFVKKDIDFKEIHSVSGNILTKTVSLIYMMDYASIYRAVLSKTDPSPVLPIDYIKSRI
;
A
#
# COMPACT_ATOMS: atom_id res chain seq x y z
N TRP A 1 -10.68 -5.34 6.07
CA TRP A 1 -10.54 -3.89 5.86
C TRP A 1 -10.36 -3.59 4.39
N ILE A 2 -9.29 -4.08 3.74
CA ILE A 2 -9.19 -4.03 2.27
C ILE A 2 -10.46 -4.68 1.69
N SER A 3 -11.18 -3.97 0.82
CA SER A 3 -12.40 -4.39 0.13
C SER A 3 -12.45 -3.87 -1.30
N GLY A 4 -11.84 -2.69 -1.56
CA GLY A 4 -11.67 -2.09 -2.88
C GLY A 4 -10.24 -2.20 -3.42
N ILE A 5 -9.82 -1.18 -4.19
CA ILE A 5 -8.46 -1.09 -4.77
C ILE A 5 -7.54 -0.37 -3.76
N PRO A 6 -6.61 -1.05 -3.07
CA PRO A 6 -5.69 -0.37 -2.19
C PRO A 6 -4.74 0.56 -2.94
N ILE A 7 -4.64 1.82 -2.51
CA ILE A 7 -3.55 2.74 -2.85
C ILE A 7 -2.66 2.92 -1.63
N ILE A 8 -1.38 2.58 -1.77
CA ILE A 8 -0.41 2.60 -0.66
C ILE A 8 0.46 3.85 -0.82
N TYR A 9 0.27 4.81 0.08
CA TYR A 9 1.10 5.99 0.19
C TYR A 9 2.34 5.67 1.01
N TYR A 10 3.52 6.03 0.51
CA TYR A 10 4.79 5.69 1.16
C TYR A 10 5.78 6.86 1.14
N PRO A 11 6.68 6.97 2.14
CA PRO A 11 7.85 7.82 2.06
C PRO A 11 8.95 7.14 1.25
N HIS A 12 9.81 7.92 0.58
CA HIS A 12 10.91 7.41 -0.25
C HIS A 12 11.73 6.26 0.39
N GLY A 13 11.99 6.31 1.70
CA GLY A 13 12.72 5.24 2.41
C GLY A 13 12.02 3.87 2.42
N LEU A 14 10.70 3.82 2.24
CA LEU A 14 9.89 2.60 2.29
C LEU A 14 9.31 2.20 0.91
N GLN A 15 9.77 2.81 -0.17
CA GLN A 15 9.31 2.51 -1.53
C GLN A 15 9.40 1.02 -1.88
N SER A 16 10.52 0.37 -1.52
CA SER A 16 10.72 -1.06 -1.76
C SER A 16 9.66 -1.92 -1.04
N THR A 17 9.28 -1.52 0.16
CA THR A 17 8.26 -2.20 0.97
C THR A 17 6.88 -2.04 0.33
N ALA A 18 6.50 -0.82 -0.05
CA ALA A 18 5.24 -0.56 -0.75
C ALA A 18 5.16 -1.31 -2.08
N THR A 19 6.25 -1.32 -2.85
CA THR A 19 6.37 -2.06 -4.11
C THR A 19 6.16 -3.55 -3.91
N ARG A 20 6.83 -4.15 -2.92
CA ARG A 20 6.65 -5.56 -2.58
C ARG A 20 5.20 -5.85 -2.20
N PHE A 21 4.59 -5.02 -1.35
CA PHE A 21 3.21 -5.25 -0.93
C PHE A 21 2.22 -5.16 -2.09
N LYS A 22 2.39 -4.20 -3.00
CA LYS A 22 1.62 -4.11 -4.25
C LYS A 22 1.71 -5.41 -5.03
N SER A 23 2.93 -5.89 -5.28
CA SER A 23 3.16 -7.16 -5.98
C SER A 23 2.50 -8.34 -5.26
N SER A 24 2.67 -8.46 -3.93
CA SER A 24 2.08 -9.55 -3.15
C SER A 24 0.56 -9.54 -3.16
N LEU A 25 -0.10 -8.37 -3.14
CA LEU A 25 -1.55 -8.27 -3.29
C LEU A 25 -2.03 -8.68 -4.68
N GLN A 26 -1.33 -8.25 -5.72
CA GLN A 26 -1.66 -8.61 -7.10
C GLN A 26 -1.41 -10.10 -7.36
N GLU A 27 -0.34 -10.66 -6.82
CA GLU A 27 0.02 -12.06 -7.01
C GLU A 27 -0.81 -12.99 -6.13
N ASN A 28 -0.93 -12.75 -4.82
CA ASN A 28 -1.61 -13.69 -3.93
C ASN A 28 -3.13 -13.49 -3.92
N ALA A 29 -3.60 -12.25 -3.83
CA ALA A 29 -5.03 -11.94 -3.70
C ALA A 29 -5.70 -11.59 -5.03
N LYS A 30 -4.96 -11.59 -6.16
CA LYS A 30 -5.42 -11.19 -7.50
C LYS A 30 -6.14 -9.83 -7.49
N THR A 31 -5.69 -8.95 -6.60
CA THR A 31 -6.31 -7.65 -6.33
C THR A 31 -5.45 -6.55 -6.95
N HIS A 32 -6.05 -5.65 -7.74
CA HIS A 32 -5.36 -4.46 -8.21
C HIS A 32 -4.89 -3.61 -7.02
N ALA A 33 -3.64 -3.17 -7.06
CA ALA A 33 -3.05 -2.33 -6.03
C ALA A 33 -2.22 -1.23 -6.68
N ILE A 34 -2.20 -0.05 -6.05
CA ILE A 34 -1.50 1.14 -6.50
C ILE A 34 -0.53 1.56 -5.40
N ILE A 35 0.60 2.16 -5.78
CA ILE A 35 1.52 2.78 -4.83
C ILE A 35 1.82 4.21 -5.31
N GLU A 36 1.98 5.14 -4.38
CA GLU A 36 2.31 6.53 -4.70
C GLU A 36 3.23 7.10 -3.61
N ASP A 37 4.26 7.85 -4.02
CA ASP A 37 5.10 8.57 -3.06
C ASP A 37 4.28 9.68 -2.38
N VAL A 38 4.45 9.85 -1.07
CA VAL A 38 3.64 10.79 -0.29
C VAL A 38 3.84 12.25 -0.73
N ILE A 39 5.00 12.61 -1.25
CA ILE A 39 5.24 13.97 -1.77
C ILE A 39 4.41 14.17 -3.03
N GLU A 40 4.48 13.25 -3.99
CA GLU A 40 3.71 13.31 -5.23
C GLU A 40 2.20 13.25 -4.96
N ALA A 41 1.78 12.41 -4.01
CA ALA A 41 0.40 12.31 -3.56
C ALA A 41 -0.11 13.66 -3.04
N CYS A 42 0.70 14.41 -2.28
CA CYS A 42 0.32 15.76 -1.83
C CYS A 42 0.18 16.78 -2.99
N HIS A 43 0.77 16.53 -4.15
CA HIS A 43 0.73 17.44 -5.30
C HIS A 43 -0.38 17.09 -6.29
N ASN A 44 -0.42 15.85 -6.77
CA ASN A 44 -1.33 15.42 -7.82
C ASN A 44 -2.33 14.36 -7.35
N GLY A 45 -1.86 13.34 -6.62
CA GLY A 45 -2.71 12.24 -6.16
C GLY A 45 -3.91 12.69 -5.32
N ILE A 46 -3.74 13.71 -4.47
CA ILE A 46 -4.76 14.22 -3.56
C ILE A 46 -6.00 14.75 -4.29
N VAL A 47 -5.83 15.28 -5.51
CA VAL A 47 -6.91 15.83 -6.34
C VAL A 47 -7.89 14.73 -6.77
N SER A 48 -7.44 13.49 -6.92
CA SER A 48 -8.30 12.37 -7.34
C SER A 48 -9.40 12.05 -6.32
N TRP A 49 -9.25 12.47 -5.07
CA TRP A 49 -10.23 12.28 -4.00
C TRP A 49 -11.39 13.27 -4.03
N GLU A 50 -11.41 14.21 -4.98
CA GLU A 50 -12.59 15.07 -5.19
C GLU A 50 -13.78 14.31 -5.79
N ARG A 51 -13.55 13.10 -6.31
CA ARG A 51 -14.59 12.22 -6.84
C ARG A 51 -14.64 10.91 -6.08
N PRO A 52 -15.85 10.35 -5.84
CA PRO A 52 -15.97 9.02 -5.26
C PRO A 52 -15.28 7.96 -6.11
N SER A 53 -14.62 7.01 -5.48
CA SER A 53 -14.01 5.86 -6.14
C SER A 53 -14.01 4.64 -5.21
N VAL A 54 -13.71 3.46 -5.78
CA VAL A 54 -13.52 2.22 -5.00
C VAL A 54 -12.11 2.11 -4.40
N VAL A 55 -11.30 3.16 -4.50
CA VAL A 55 -9.92 3.16 -4.02
C VAL A 55 -9.91 3.31 -2.50
N GLN A 56 -9.02 2.57 -1.84
CA GLN A 56 -8.86 2.58 -0.39
C GLN A 56 -7.43 2.96 0.01
N PRO A 57 -7.24 4.06 0.74
CA PRO A 57 -5.92 4.56 1.10
C PRO A 57 -5.29 3.80 2.27
N ILE A 58 -4.04 3.40 2.09
CA ILE A 58 -3.17 2.82 3.12
C ILE A 58 -1.94 3.73 3.27
N LEU A 59 -1.71 4.26 4.47
CA LEU A 59 -0.61 5.13 4.81
C LEU A 59 0.52 4.33 5.44
N LEU A 60 1.55 4.02 4.67
CA LEU A 60 2.76 3.36 5.15
C LEU A 60 3.74 4.41 5.66
N GLN A 61 3.98 4.43 6.98
CA GLN A 61 4.76 5.47 7.65
C GLN A 61 5.97 4.89 8.38
N GLY A 62 7.11 5.54 8.25
CA GLY A 62 8.29 5.22 9.05
C GLY A 62 8.24 5.87 10.43
N LYS A 63 8.57 5.11 11.48
CA LYS A 63 8.61 5.65 12.86
C LYS A 63 9.56 6.85 13.01
N ASP A 64 10.67 6.82 12.28
CA ASP A 64 11.72 7.84 12.32
C ASP A 64 11.77 8.66 11.01
N ASP A 65 10.64 8.75 10.29
CA ASP A 65 10.55 9.59 9.10
C ASP A 65 10.89 11.05 9.43
N TYR A 66 11.44 11.73 8.42
CA TYR A 66 11.74 13.15 8.51
C TYR A 66 10.50 13.94 8.91
N ILE A 67 10.67 14.98 9.73
CA ILE A 67 9.56 15.72 10.32
C ILE A 67 8.56 16.24 9.28
N LYS A 68 9.04 16.74 8.13
CA LYS A 68 8.17 17.21 7.04
C LYS A 68 7.38 16.10 6.37
N THR A 69 7.89 14.87 6.37
CA THR A 69 7.17 13.71 5.85
C THR A 69 6.02 13.34 6.78
N LYS A 70 6.25 13.37 8.09
CA LYS A 70 5.20 13.15 9.10
C LYS A 70 4.10 14.22 9.01
N GLU A 71 4.49 15.50 8.96
CA GLU A 71 3.56 16.61 8.77
C GLU A 71 2.68 16.41 7.53
N ARG A 72 3.23 15.93 6.40
CA ARG A 72 2.45 15.64 5.19
C ARG A 72 1.44 14.52 5.40
N PHE A 73 1.81 13.43 6.06
CA PHE A 73 0.86 12.38 6.40
C PHE A 73 -0.24 12.88 7.31
N ASP A 74 0.08 13.71 8.31
CA ASP A 74 -0.92 14.31 9.20
C ASP A 74 -1.93 15.17 8.42
N ILE A 75 -1.46 16.02 7.51
CA ILE A 75 -2.32 16.82 6.62
C ILE A 75 -3.20 15.95 5.72
N ILE A 76 -2.65 14.87 5.14
CA ILE A 76 -3.43 13.92 4.32
C ILE A 76 -4.53 13.27 5.16
N LYS A 77 -4.24 12.86 6.40
CA LYS A 77 -5.22 12.25 7.30
C LYS A 77 -6.35 13.21 7.65
N GLU A 78 -6.02 14.45 7.97
CA GLU A 78 -7.01 15.51 8.20
C GLU A 78 -7.93 15.70 6.98
N PHE A 79 -7.34 15.70 5.78
CA PHE A 79 -8.11 15.78 4.54
C PHE A 79 -9.05 14.58 4.36
N PHE A 80 -8.57 13.34 4.58
CA PHE A 80 -9.41 12.15 4.49
C PHE A 80 -10.54 12.14 5.52
N VAL A 81 -10.27 12.51 6.77
CA VAL A 81 -11.32 12.68 7.80
C VAL A 81 -12.37 13.71 7.34
N LYS A 82 -11.93 14.87 6.84
CA LYS A 82 -12.85 15.92 6.37
C LYS A 82 -13.72 15.48 5.19
N LYS A 83 -13.23 14.55 4.37
CA LYS A 83 -13.93 14.00 3.20
C LYS A 83 -14.69 12.71 3.48
N ASP A 84 -14.71 12.25 4.74
CA ASP A 84 -15.31 10.97 5.15
C ASP A 84 -14.73 9.77 4.36
N ILE A 85 -13.41 9.80 4.13
CA ILE A 85 -12.66 8.74 3.47
C ILE A 85 -12.01 7.87 4.54
N ASP A 86 -12.42 6.61 4.64
CA ASP A 86 -11.78 5.63 5.53
C ASP A 86 -10.37 5.29 5.03
N PHE A 87 -9.39 5.26 5.94
CA PHE A 87 -7.99 4.97 5.63
C PHE A 87 -7.34 4.11 6.69
N LYS A 88 -6.27 3.40 6.30
CA LYS A 88 -5.50 2.56 7.23
C LYS A 88 -4.07 3.06 7.39
N GLU A 89 -3.64 3.23 8.64
CA GLU A 89 -2.25 3.52 8.96
C GLU A 89 -1.46 2.23 9.25
N ILE A 90 -0.24 2.16 8.73
CA ILE A 90 0.74 1.12 9.02
C ILE A 90 2.06 1.80 9.36
N HIS A 91 2.58 1.54 10.56
CA HIS A 91 3.85 2.10 11.01
C HIS A 91 4.96 1.07 11.00
N SER A 92 6.16 1.49 10.61
CA SER A 92 7.36 0.67 10.75
C SER A 92 7.76 0.49 12.22
N VAL A 93 8.49 -0.59 12.49
CA VAL A 93 9.13 -0.81 13.79
C VAL A 93 10.30 0.16 14.01
N SER A 94 10.76 0.28 15.26
CA SER A 94 12.03 0.97 15.54
C SER A 94 13.22 0.18 14.96
N GLY A 95 14.31 0.87 14.64
CA GLY A 95 15.55 0.26 14.19
C GLY A 95 16.08 0.85 12.89
N ASN A 96 17.08 0.18 12.32
CA ASN A 96 17.64 0.57 11.03
C ASN A 96 16.66 0.27 9.87
N ILE A 97 17.01 0.73 8.67
CA ILE A 97 16.15 0.58 7.50
C ILE A 97 15.88 -0.88 7.14
N LEU A 98 16.85 -1.77 7.32
CA LEU A 98 16.69 -3.19 7.02
C LEU A 98 15.67 -3.84 7.96
N THR A 99 15.76 -3.58 9.27
CA THR A 99 14.79 -4.06 10.26
C THR A 99 13.38 -3.60 9.90
N LYS A 100 13.23 -2.31 9.58
CA LYS A 100 11.94 -1.72 9.16
C LYS A 100 11.36 -2.42 7.94
N THR A 101 12.15 -2.53 6.87
CA THR A 101 11.72 -3.13 5.61
C THR A 101 11.36 -4.60 5.78
N VAL A 102 12.21 -5.41 6.43
CA VAL A 102 11.95 -6.85 6.60
C VAL A 102 10.71 -7.10 7.44
N SER A 103 10.55 -6.39 8.57
CA SER A 103 9.37 -6.55 9.43
C SER A 103 8.08 -6.16 8.71
N LEU A 104 8.09 -5.06 7.94
CA LEU A 104 6.94 -4.64 7.17
C LEU A 104 6.61 -5.62 6.04
N ILE A 105 7.61 -6.07 5.27
CA ILE A 105 7.42 -7.06 4.20
C ILE A 105 6.80 -8.33 4.76
N TYR A 106 7.33 -8.85 5.86
CA TYR A 106 6.81 -10.07 6.49
C TYR A 106 5.31 -9.94 6.85
N MET A 107 4.94 -8.83 7.50
CA MET A 107 3.55 -8.58 7.89
C MET A 107 2.64 -8.39 6.67
N MET A 108 3.10 -7.67 5.65
CA MET A 108 2.34 -7.37 4.44
C MET A 108 2.17 -8.58 3.52
N ASP A 109 3.18 -9.44 3.41
CA ASP A 109 3.09 -10.70 2.68
C ASP A 109 2.07 -11.61 3.36
N TYR A 110 2.09 -11.72 4.69
CA TYR A 110 1.06 -12.46 5.43
C TYR A 110 -0.33 -11.87 5.22
N ALA A 111 -0.46 -10.54 5.26
CA ALA A 111 -1.72 -9.84 4.99
C ALA A 111 -2.26 -10.14 3.58
N SER A 112 -1.39 -10.24 2.57
CA SER A 112 -1.80 -10.54 1.19
C SER A 112 -2.35 -11.97 1.03
N ILE A 113 -1.75 -12.96 1.70
CA ILE A 113 -2.24 -14.34 1.70
C ILE A 113 -3.57 -14.41 2.46
N TYR A 114 -3.63 -13.77 3.64
CA TYR A 114 -4.86 -13.72 4.41
C TYR A 114 -6.00 -13.06 3.61
N ARG A 115 -5.70 -12.00 2.85
CA ARG A 115 -6.66 -11.39 1.94
C ARG A 115 -7.15 -12.37 0.87
N ALA A 116 -6.27 -13.17 0.27
CA ALA A 116 -6.66 -14.19 -0.70
C ALA A 116 -7.65 -15.20 -0.09
N VAL A 117 -7.39 -15.67 1.13
CA VAL A 117 -8.29 -16.57 1.88
C VAL A 117 -9.66 -15.91 2.09
N LEU A 118 -9.68 -14.66 2.56
CA LEU A 118 -10.93 -13.92 2.77
C LEU A 118 -11.72 -13.70 1.48
N SER A 119 -11.05 -13.53 0.34
CA SER A 119 -11.69 -13.40 -0.96
C SER A 119 -11.99 -14.73 -1.64
N LYS A 120 -11.71 -15.87 -0.98
CA LYS A 120 -11.85 -17.23 -1.53
C LYS A 120 -11.06 -17.42 -2.83
N THR A 121 -9.88 -16.83 -2.89
CA THR A 121 -8.96 -16.85 -4.02
C THR A 121 -7.79 -17.78 -3.69
N ASP A 122 -7.43 -18.68 -4.62
CA ASP A 122 -6.20 -19.46 -4.50
C ASP A 122 -4.98 -18.56 -4.79
N PRO A 123 -4.06 -18.39 -3.82
CA PRO A 123 -2.88 -17.55 -4.01
C PRO A 123 -1.81 -18.19 -4.90
N SER A 124 -1.83 -19.52 -5.08
CA SER A 124 -0.74 -20.29 -5.68
C SER A 124 -0.58 -20.12 -7.20
N PRO A 125 -1.65 -20.19 -8.03
CA PRO A 125 -1.48 -20.21 -9.48
C PRO A 125 -1.19 -18.80 -10.04
N VAL A 126 -0.23 -18.69 -10.95
CA VAL A 126 0.13 -17.43 -11.64
C VAL A 126 -0.07 -17.53 -13.16
N LEU A 127 -1.20 -18.12 -13.56
CA LEU A 127 -1.52 -18.40 -14.97
C LEU A 127 -1.34 -17.22 -15.94
N PRO A 128 -1.71 -15.96 -15.59
CA PRO A 128 -1.46 -14.83 -16.48
C PRO A 128 0.05 -14.59 -16.72
N ILE A 129 0.90 -14.82 -15.72
CA ILE A 129 2.36 -14.72 -15.87
C ILE A 129 2.86 -15.84 -16.78
N ASP A 130 2.39 -17.08 -16.58
CA ASP A 130 2.76 -18.23 -17.40
C ASP A 130 2.35 -18.05 -18.88
N TYR A 131 1.17 -17.45 -19.10
CA TYR A 131 0.69 -17.10 -20.44
C TYR A 131 1.62 -16.12 -21.16
N ILE A 132 2.14 -15.10 -20.46
CA ILE A 132 3.08 -14.14 -21.04
C ILE A 132 4.44 -14.78 -21.27
N LYS A 133 4.96 -15.53 -20.29
CA LYS A 133 6.25 -16.23 -20.38
C LYS A 133 6.30 -17.27 -21.50
N SER A 134 5.17 -17.88 -21.86
CA SER A 134 5.13 -18.84 -22.98
C SER A 134 5.18 -18.19 -24.37
N ARG A 135 5.20 -16.85 -24.46
CA ARG A 135 5.21 -16.07 -25.72
C ARG A 135 6.46 -15.21 -25.90
N ILE A 136 7.42 -15.32 -25.00
CA ILE A 136 8.74 -14.69 -25.06
C ILE A 136 9.77 -15.81 -24.98
#